data_AF-A0A0A2EBV8-F1
#
_entry.id   AF-A0A0A2EBV8-F1
#
_cell.length_a   1.000
_cell.length_b   1.000
_cell.length_c   1.000
_cell.angle_alpha   90.00
_cell.angle_beta   90.00
_cell.angle_gamma   90.00
#
_symmetry.space_group_name_H-M   'P 1'
#
loop_
_entity.id
_entity.type
_entity.pdbx_description
1 polymer ?
#
loop_
_entity_poly.entity_id
_entity_poly.type
_entity_poly.pdbx_seq_one_letter_code
_entity_poly.pdbx_strand_id
1 'polypeptide(L)'
;MNKVFLLGANKQIDRAEQVVEVNQIIQMEGYSCDKYVVYEVSKNDWGITYNLINLRTKEFNTANIIRPLKEKFGIGFYYDSENPQFMDGIEVAMLLQEARQKKQAEDEKAQRERIRAEKVEQVGRERLIRIFPEDAQAVIVARQMQDESDPYTDYNASRIIRTVILGFSKHKRDLFSEMRKYASHFEGTAYLSEKKGEYEHREKYSMGAGYYLGRSKYSGWIIEKIPVYNREQTIKDLAYTAGEEENIRLGNAIATHPDKQSEQTDGNYTLVEYSEKAVAVFGETRAIKEELKAMGGRFNSRLTHNGKKSAGWIFPKSQEEQLAHYFGLN
;
A
#
# COMPACT_ATOMS: atom_id res chain seq x y z
N MET A 1 36.19 -24.28 2.85
CA MET A 1 37.25 -23.73 1.97
C MET A 1 37.66 -22.39 2.55
N ASN A 2 38.83 -22.31 3.18
CA ASN A 2 39.23 -21.12 3.95
C ASN A 2 40.05 -20.14 3.12
N LYS A 3 40.60 -20.57 1.98
CA LYS A 3 41.31 -19.71 1.05
C LYS A 3 40.36 -19.14 0.00
N VAL A 4 40.38 -17.82 -0.18
CA VAL A 4 39.59 -17.08 -1.16
C VAL A 4 40.51 -16.31 -2.08
N PHE A 5 40.26 -16.34 -3.38
CA PHE A 5 41.00 -15.54 -4.35
C PHE A 5 40.24 -14.25 -4.66
N LEU A 6 40.84 -13.10 -4.37
CA LEU A 6 40.31 -11.79 -4.73
C LEU A 6 40.77 -11.44 -6.15
N LEU A 7 39.88 -11.58 -7.12
CA LEU A 7 40.15 -11.30 -8.54
C LEU A 7 40.65 -9.86 -8.76
N GLY A 8 40.01 -8.87 -8.14
CA GLY A 8 40.40 -7.46 -8.30
C GLY A 8 41.81 -7.17 -7.77
N ALA A 9 42.19 -7.77 -6.64
CA ALA A 9 43.51 -7.57 -6.05
C ALA A 9 44.57 -8.56 -6.59
N ASN A 10 44.16 -9.52 -7.42
CA ASN A 10 44.96 -10.67 -7.87
C ASN A 10 45.72 -11.35 -6.72
N LYS A 11 45.04 -11.55 -5.58
CA LYS A 11 45.63 -12.10 -4.35
C LYS A 11 44.78 -13.22 -3.76
N GLN A 12 45.45 -14.23 -3.25
CA GLN A 12 44.84 -15.26 -2.41
C GLN A 12 44.91 -14.84 -0.95
N ILE A 13 43.80 -14.96 -0.23
CA ILE A 13 43.68 -14.66 1.20
C ILE A 13 43.26 -15.92 1.93
N ASP A 14 43.92 -16.22 3.03
CA ASP A 14 43.50 -17.27 3.96
C ASP A 14 42.62 -16.67 5.06
N ARG A 15 41.33 -17.06 5.08
CA ARG A 15 40.36 -16.61 6.09
C ARG A 15 40.51 -17.33 7.41
N ALA A 16 41.36 -18.36 7.51
CA ALA A 16 41.73 -19.00 8.77
C ALA A 16 42.88 -18.27 9.48
N GLU A 17 43.59 -17.38 8.78
CA GLU A 17 44.67 -16.59 9.35
C GLU A 17 44.13 -15.31 9.99
N GLN A 18 44.46 -15.11 11.26
CA GLN A 18 44.06 -13.91 11.98
C GLN A 18 45.05 -12.79 11.69
N VAL A 19 44.56 -11.66 11.19
CA VAL A 19 45.40 -10.51 10.80
C VAL A 19 45.18 -9.26 11.64
N VAL A 20 44.10 -9.23 12.44
CA VAL A 20 43.80 -8.16 13.38
C VAL A 20 43.38 -8.73 14.74
N GLU A 21 43.55 -7.90 15.77
CA GLU A 21 43.28 -8.26 17.16
C GLU A 21 42.02 -7.57 17.69
N VAL A 22 41.52 -8.06 18.82
CA VAL A 22 40.46 -7.39 19.57
C VAL A 22 40.97 -6.01 20.01
N ASN A 23 40.07 -5.02 20.01
CA ASN A 23 40.28 -3.60 20.24
C ASN A 23 41.09 -2.86 19.18
N GLN A 24 41.54 -3.52 18.11
CA GLN A 24 42.23 -2.86 17.01
C GLN A 24 41.26 -2.01 16.17
N ILE A 25 41.70 -0.82 15.79
CA ILE A 25 40.97 0.08 14.89
C ILE A 25 41.35 -0.24 13.44
N ILE A 26 40.32 -0.41 12.61
CA ILE A 26 40.42 -0.65 11.17
C ILE A 26 39.62 0.41 10.41
N GLN A 27 39.86 0.54 9.11
CA GLN A 27 39.14 1.47 8.24
C GLN A 27 38.44 0.76 7.08
N MET A 28 37.24 1.20 6.75
CA MET A 28 36.56 0.85 5.51
C MET A 28 36.97 1.82 4.43
N GLU A 29 37.29 1.32 3.24
CA GLU A 29 37.57 2.13 2.05
C GLU A 29 36.49 1.92 0.99
N GLY A 30 36.18 2.97 0.24
CA GLY A 30 35.25 2.94 -0.89
C GLY A 30 33.88 3.61 -0.68
N TYR A 31 33.48 3.80 0.58
CA TYR A 31 32.25 4.52 0.94
C TYR A 31 32.57 5.73 1.82
N SER A 32 31.82 5.95 2.91
CA SER A 32 32.00 7.00 3.92
C SER A 32 33.38 7.06 4.60
N CYS A 33 34.29 6.15 4.23
CA CYS A 33 35.63 6.00 4.80
C CYS A 33 35.64 5.89 6.33
N ASP A 34 34.63 5.19 6.88
CA ASP A 34 34.44 5.07 8.33
C ASP A 34 35.50 4.18 8.99
N LYS A 35 35.78 4.48 10.26
CA LYS A 35 36.61 3.67 11.14
C LYS A 35 35.76 2.76 12.02
N TYR A 36 36.32 1.60 12.36
CA TYR A 36 35.67 0.57 13.14
C TYR A 36 36.63 0.03 14.19
N VAL A 37 36.11 -0.41 15.33
CA VAL A 37 36.87 -1.21 16.30
C VAL A 37 36.44 -2.67 16.25
N VAL A 38 37.40 -3.58 16.30
CA VAL A 38 37.15 -5.03 16.43
C VAL A 38 36.82 -5.35 17.88
N TYR A 39 35.55 -5.56 18.23
CA TYR A 39 35.19 -5.83 19.63
C TYR A 39 35.20 -7.33 19.98
N GLU A 40 35.12 -8.20 18.98
CA GLU A 40 35.18 -9.66 19.16
C GLU A 40 35.71 -10.33 17.89
N VAL A 41 36.52 -11.39 18.07
CA VAL A 41 36.97 -12.27 16.97
C VAL A 41 36.44 -13.67 17.21
N SER A 42 35.54 -14.13 16.34
CA SER A 42 34.94 -15.46 16.41
C SER A 42 35.57 -16.38 15.37
N LYS A 43 35.81 -17.66 15.70
CA LYS A 43 36.40 -18.66 14.80
C LYS A 43 35.49 -19.87 14.68
N ASN A 44 35.25 -20.34 13.46
CA ASN A 44 34.54 -21.59 13.18
C ASN A 44 35.19 -22.34 12.00
N ASP A 45 34.57 -23.44 11.58
CA ASP A 45 35.08 -24.29 10.49
C ASP A 45 35.20 -23.56 9.13
N TRP A 46 34.55 -22.40 8.98
CA TRP A 46 34.57 -21.57 7.77
C TRP A 46 35.55 -20.40 7.83
N GLY A 47 36.29 -20.25 8.93
CA GLY A 47 37.32 -19.26 9.13
C GLY A 47 37.01 -18.27 10.26
N ILE A 48 37.62 -17.09 10.16
CA ILE A 48 37.53 -16.03 11.16
C ILE A 48 36.48 -15.00 10.75
N THR A 49 35.67 -14.59 11.72
CA THR A 49 34.77 -13.45 11.62
C THR A 49 35.17 -12.41 12.65
N TYR A 50 35.44 -11.20 12.16
CA TYR A 50 35.69 -10.01 12.97
C TYR A 50 34.38 -9.28 13.18
N ASN A 51 33.96 -9.14 14.44
CA ASN A 51 32.78 -8.36 14.80
C ASN A 51 33.22 -6.94 15.11
N LEU A 52 32.55 -5.98 14.47
CA LEU A 52 32.98 -4.60 14.38
C LEU A 52 31.90 -3.67 14.93
N ILE A 53 32.32 -2.55 15.51
CA ILE A 53 31.45 -1.40 15.79
C ILE A 53 31.98 -0.20 15.01
N ASN A 54 31.13 0.45 14.23
CA ASN A 54 31.44 1.70 13.56
C ASN A 54 31.63 2.81 14.61
N LEU A 55 32.77 3.48 14.62
CA LEU A 55 33.09 4.51 15.62
C LEU A 55 32.21 5.76 15.51
N ARG A 56 31.64 6.02 14.33
CA ARG A 56 30.76 7.17 14.06
C ARG A 56 29.29 6.82 14.26
N THR A 57 28.82 5.76 13.59
CA THR A 57 27.39 5.41 13.57
C THR A 57 26.98 4.49 14.72
N LYS A 58 27.93 3.85 15.41
CA LYS A 58 27.70 2.87 16.48
C LYS A 58 26.92 1.65 16.00
N GLU A 59 26.95 1.40 14.70
CA GLU A 59 26.33 0.23 14.08
C GLU A 59 27.25 -0.98 14.14
N PHE A 60 26.66 -2.14 14.33
CA PHE A 60 27.36 -3.41 14.26
C PHE A 60 27.63 -3.79 12.81
N ASN A 61 28.83 -4.29 12.55
CA ASN A 61 29.20 -4.84 11.26
C ASN A 61 30.05 -6.11 11.45
N THR A 62 30.25 -6.86 10.38
CA THR A 62 31.10 -8.05 10.39
C THR A 62 32.01 -8.08 9.18
N ALA A 63 33.25 -8.51 9.37
CA ALA A 63 34.19 -8.73 8.27
C ALA A 63 34.78 -10.14 8.38
N ASN A 64 34.96 -10.79 7.24
CA ASN A 64 35.68 -12.07 7.16
C ASN A 64 37.03 -11.93 6.43
N ILE A 65 37.28 -10.74 5.86
CA ILE A 65 38.49 -10.38 5.13
C ILE A 65 38.83 -8.95 5.53
N ILE A 66 40.02 -8.76 6.07
CA ILE A 66 40.62 -7.46 6.37
C ILE A 66 42.04 -7.51 5.78
N ARG A 67 42.46 -6.45 5.09
CA ARG A 67 43.73 -6.42 4.34
C ARG A 67 44.69 -5.37 4.91
N PRO A 68 46.01 -5.51 4.72
CA PRO A 68 46.95 -4.46 5.10
C PRO A 68 46.67 -3.18 4.30
N LEU A 69 46.66 -2.04 4.97
CA LEU A 69 46.38 -0.74 4.35
C LEU A 69 47.44 -0.37 3.29
N LYS A 70 48.70 -0.75 3.50
CA LYS A 70 49.77 -0.56 2.49
C LYS A 70 49.51 -1.31 1.18
N GLU A 71 48.63 -2.31 1.20
CA GLU A 71 48.23 -3.12 0.04
C GLU A 71 46.81 -2.77 -0.44
N LYS A 72 46.35 -1.56 -0.11
CA LYS A 72 44.99 -1.10 -0.43
C LYS A 72 44.69 -1.22 -1.91
N PHE A 73 43.59 -1.91 -2.21
CA PHE A 73 43.03 -2.04 -3.55
C PHE A 73 41.52 -2.19 -3.52
N GLY A 74 40.81 -1.16 -4.00
CA GLY A 74 39.35 -1.13 -4.09
C GLY A 74 38.65 -1.07 -2.72
N ILE A 75 37.35 -1.34 -2.75
CA ILE A 75 36.45 -1.29 -1.60
C ILE A 75 36.78 -2.42 -0.60
N GLY A 76 36.76 -2.13 0.70
CA GLY A 76 36.88 -3.16 1.74
C GLY A 76 37.47 -2.66 3.06
N PHE A 77 37.65 -3.58 4.00
CA PHE A 77 38.24 -3.29 5.29
C PHE A 77 39.76 -3.45 5.27
N TYR A 78 40.45 -2.49 5.89
CA TYR A 78 41.89 -2.44 5.97
C TYR A 78 42.38 -2.12 7.38
N TYR A 79 43.50 -2.72 7.75
CA TYR A 79 44.20 -2.41 9.00
C TYR A 79 45.56 -1.77 8.71
N ASP A 80 45.98 -0.84 9.56
CA ASP A 80 47.32 -0.26 9.47
C ASP A 80 48.32 -1.28 10.04
N SER A 81 49.13 -1.87 9.15
CA SER A 81 50.15 -2.85 9.53
C SER A 81 51.44 -2.21 10.04
N GLU A 82 51.63 -0.91 9.82
CA GLU A 82 52.84 -0.17 10.22
C GLU A 82 52.61 0.54 11.55
N ASN A 83 51.43 1.14 11.73
CA ASN A 83 51.06 1.89 12.93
C ASN A 83 49.66 1.44 13.43
N PRO A 84 49.52 0.20 13.94
CA PRO A 84 48.24 -0.29 14.43
C PRO A 84 47.74 0.55 15.60
N GLN A 85 46.50 1.01 15.52
CA GLN A 85 45.84 1.76 16.59
C GLN A 85 44.91 0.85 17.36
N PHE A 86 44.89 1.01 18.69
CA PHE A 86 44.02 0.26 19.59
C PHE A 86 43.19 1.22 20.42
N MET A 87 41.95 0.84 20.68
CA MET A 87 41.06 1.52 21.61
C MET A 87 41.20 0.88 22.99
N ASP A 88 41.02 1.65 24.07
CA ASP A 88 41.09 1.09 25.41
C ASP A 88 39.94 0.08 25.64
N GLY A 89 40.21 -0.99 26.39
CA GLY A 89 39.21 -2.04 26.62
C GLY A 89 37.95 -1.55 27.33
N ILE A 90 38.07 -0.55 28.22
CA ILE A 90 36.93 0.07 28.90
C ILE A 90 36.15 0.93 27.90
N GLU A 91 36.84 1.69 27.04
CA GLU A 91 36.21 2.46 25.97
C GLU A 91 35.44 1.57 24.99
N VAL A 92 36.01 0.43 24.59
CA VAL A 92 35.31 -0.56 23.74
C VAL A 92 34.09 -1.14 24.43
N ALA A 93 34.17 -1.46 25.73
CA ALA A 93 33.04 -1.95 26.49
C ALA A 93 31.91 -0.92 26.60
N MET A 94 32.23 0.36 26.81
CA MET A 94 31.26 1.45 26.81
C MET A 94 30.60 1.63 25.44
N LEU A 95 31.41 1.61 24.37
CA LEU A 95 30.92 1.72 23.00
C LEU A 95 30.01 0.54 22.62
N LEU A 96 30.37 -0.68 23.03
CA LEU A 96 29.57 -1.88 22.85
C LEU A 96 28.22 -1.77 23.57
N GLN A 97 28.22 -1.25 24.79
CA GLN A 97 26.98 -1.03 25.54
C GLN A 97 26.08 0.01 24.85
N GLU A 98 26.65 1.12 24.40
CA GLU A 98 25.91 2.16 23.67
C GLU A 98 25.34 1.65 22.34
N ALA A 99 26.15 0.93 21.55
CA ALA A 99 25.73 0.33 20.30
C ALA A 99 24.59 -0.69 20.49
N ARG A 100 24.66 -1.51 21.56
CA ARG A 100 23.58 -2.45 21.92
C ARG A 100 22.28 -1.72 22.27
N GLN A 101 22.35 -0.66 23.06
CA GLN A 101 21.17 0.15 23.43
C GLN A 101 20.54 0.81 22.20
N LYS A 102 21.36 1.39 21.31
CA LYS A 102 20.90 1.97 20.05
C LYS A 102 20.18 0.92 19.20
N LYS A 103 20.81 -0.23 18.97
CA LYS A 103 20.22 -1.32 18.18
C LYS A 103 18.92 -1.83 18.79
N GLN A 104 18.88 -2.00 20.11
CA GLN A 104 17.65 -2.42 20.80
C GLN A 104 16.53 -1.40 20.60
N ALA A 105 16.80 -0.11 20.73
CA ALA A 105 15.79 0.93 20.52
C ALA A 105 15.29 0.96 19.05
N GLU A 106 16.17 0.75 18.08
CA GLU A 106 15.82 0.65 16.66
C GLU A 106 14.98 -0.61 16.37
N ASP A 107 15.37 -1.76 16.91
CA ASP A 107 14.63 -3.02 16.79
C ASP A 107 13.25 -2.93 17.46
N GLU A 108 13.14 -2.32 18.64
CA GLU A 108 11.86 -2.06 19.31
C GLU A 108 10.96 -1.13 18.49
N LYS A 109 11.52 -0.07 17.90
CA LYS A 109 10.77 0.83 17.02
C LYS A 109 10.28 0.10 15.77
N ALA A 110 11.15 -0.68 15.12
CA ALA A 110 10.81 -1.47 13.94
C ALA A 110 9.75 -2.53 14.25
N GLN A 111 9.82 -3.19 15.41
CA GLN A 111 8.78 -4.11 15.86
C GLN A 111 7.45 -3.42 16.12
N ARG A 112 7.44 -2.26 16.78
CA ARG A 112 6.21 -1.47 16.99
C ARG A 112 5.58 -1.04 15.66
N GLU A 113 6.38 -0.62 14.69
CA GLU A 113 5.90 -0.30 13.33
C GLU A 113 5.35 -1.52 12.60
N ARG A 114 6.01 -2.68 12.70
CA ARG A 114 5.50 -3.96 12.14
C ARG A 114 4.15 -4.35 12.73
N ILE A 115 4.03 -4.32 14.06
CA ILE A 115 2.77 -4.64 14.76
C ILE A 115 1.68 -3.64 14.35
N ARG A 116 2.02 -2.35 14.22
CA ARG A 116 1.08 -1.34 13.74
C ARG A 116 0.63 -1.64 12.30
N ALA A 117 1.57 -1.91 11.40
CA ALA A 117 1.28 -2.21 10.00
C ALA A 117 0.41 -3.47 9.85
N GLU A 118 0.71 -4.53 10.60
CA GLU A 118 -0.08 -5.77 10.61
C GLU A 118 -1.52 -5.54 11.09
N LYS A 119 -1.72 -4.71 12.12
CA LYS A 119 -3.06 -4.31 12.57
C LYS A 119 -3.83 -3.54 11.48
N VAL A 120 -3.16 -2.62 10.79
CA VAL A 120 -3.74 -1.86 9.67
C VAL A 120 -4.13 -2.81 8.54
N GLU A 121 -3.25 -3.75 8.17
CA GLU A 121 -3.52 -4.78 7.17
C GLU A 121 -4.70 -5.68 7.56
N GLN A 122 -4.77 -6.11 8.82
CA GLN A 122 -5.88 -6.94 9.29
C GLN A 122 -7.23 -6.23 9.14
N VAL A 123 -7.32 -4.98 9.60
CA VAL A 123 -8.53 -4.14 9.45
C VAL A 123 -8.89 -3.97 7.98
N GLY A 124 -7.91 -3.68 7.13
CA GLY A 124 -8.14 -3.50 5.71
C GLY A 124 -8.57 -4.78 4.99
N ARG A 125 -8.02 -5.93 5.37
CA ARG A 125 -8.44 -7.25 4.87
C ARG A 125 -9.91 -7.51 5.18
N GLU A 126 -10.33 -7.30 6.43
CA GLU A 126 -11.73 -7.48 6.84
C GLU A 126 -12.67 -6.54 6.08
N ARG A 127 -12.27 -5.26 5.90
CA ARG A 127 -13.04 -4.30 5.10
C ARG A 127 -13.16 -4.73 3.64
N LEU A 128 -12.05 -5.14 3.02
CA LEU A 128 -12.05 -5.60 1.63
C LEU A 128 -12.93 -6.82 1.44
N ILE A 129 -12.88 -7.82 2.33
CA ILE A 129 -13.75 -8.99 2.26
C ILE A 129 -15.23 -8.58 2.21
N ARG A 130 -15.63 -7.55 2.98
CA ARG A 130 -17.02 -7.08 3.03
C ARG A 130 -17.45 -6.31 1.78
N ILE A 131 -16.57 -5.50 1.19
CA ILE A 131 -16.93 -4.56 0.11
C ILE A 131 -16.56 -5.05 -1.30
N PHE A 132 -15.63 -6.00 -1.41
CA PHE A 132 -15.11 -6.46 -2.70
C PHE A 132 -16.13 -7.41 -3.35
N PRO A 133 -16.77 -7.05 -4.46
CA PRO A 133 -17.78 -7.91 -5.10
C PRO A 133 -17.19 -9.23 -5.60
N GLU A 134 -17.96 -10.32 -5.57
CA GLU A 134 -17.53 -11.64 -6.07
C GLU A 134 -17.31 -11.66 -7.59
N ASP A 135 -18.07 -10.85 -8.35
CA ASP A 135 -17.96 -10.77 -9.81
C ASP A 135 -16.96 -9.72 -10.32
N ALA A 136 -16.22 -9.08 -9.41
CA ALA A 136 -15.22 -8.09 -9.74
C ALA A 136 -13.97 -8.74 -10.36
N GLN A 137 -13.63 -8.33 -11.58
CA GLN A 137 -12.47 -8.79 -12.33
C GLN A 137 -11.28 -7.83 -12.28
N ALA A 138 -11.46 -6.61 -11.77
CA ALA A 138 -10.39 -5.64 -11.55
C ALA A 138 -10.75 -4.63 -10.46
N VAL A 139 -9.73 -4.00 -9.86
CA VAL A 139 -9.85 -2.89 -8.91
C VAL A 139 -9.36 -1.62 -9.59
N ILE A 140 -10.11 -0.52 -9.46
CA ILE A 140 -9.70 0.81 -9.91
C ILE A 140 -9.08 1.53 -8.73
N VAL A 141 -7.81 1.91 -8.86
CA VAL A 141 -7.05 2.59 -7.81
C VAL A 141 -6.51 3.92 -8.31
N ALA A 142 -6.43 4.89 -7.41
CA ALA A 142 -5.65 6.11 -7.59
C ALA A 142 -4.34 6.00 -6.82
N ARG A 143 -3.23 6.36 -7.44
CA ARG A 143 -1.90 6.46 -6.81
C ARG A 143 -1.40 7.89 -6.89
N GLN A 144 -0.93 8.42 -5.76
CA GLN A 144 -0.26 9.71 -5.71
C GLN A 144 1.23 9.47 -5.94
N MET A 145 1.74 9.99 -7.05
CA MET A 145 3.13 9.92 -7.45
C MET A 145 3.87 11.16 -6.96
N GLN A 146 5.05 10.94 -6.39
CA GLN A 146 6.02 11.98 -6.07
C GLN A 146 7.26 11.77 -6.93
N ASP A 147 7.69 12.84 -7.59
CA ASP A 147 8.89 12.85 -8.42
C ASP A 147 10.12 12.81 -7.52
N GLU A 148 11.03 11.88 -7.82
CA GLU A 148 12.33 11.70 -7.16
C GLU A 148 13.47 11.75 -8.18
N SER A 149 13.20 12.32 -9.35
CA SER A 149 14.19 12.50 -10.41
C SER A 149 15.21 13.56 -9.99
N ASP A 150 16.45 13.34 -10.39
CA ASP A 150 17.51 14.33 -10.21
C ASP A 150 17.62 15.17 -11.50
N PRO A 151 17.27 16.47 -11.47
CA PRO A 151 17.27 17.30 -12.67
C PRO A 151 18.67 17.55 -13.25
N TYR A 152 19.73 17.21 -12.51
CA TYR A 152 21.13 17.37 -12.93
C TYR A 152 21.75 16.07 -13.44
N THR A 153 21.01 14.96 -13.45
CA THR A 153 21.47 13.68 -14.01
C THR A 153 20.40 13.06 -14.92
N ASP A 154 20.71 11.92 -15.54
CA ASP A 154 19.75 11.11 -16.30
C ASP A 154 18.90 10.19 -15.40
N TYR A 155 19.00 10.34 -14.08
CA TYR A 155 18.25 9.57 -13.11
C TYR A 155 16.80 10.06 -13.00
N ASN A 156 15.88 9.27 -13.56
CA ASN A 156 14.43 9.53 -13.51
C ASN A 156 13.75 8.50 -12.60
N ALA A 157 13.13 8.96 -11.52
CA ALA A 157 12.49 8.09 -10.55
C ALA A 157 11.21 8.74 -9.98
N SER A 158 10.32 7.90 -9.46
CA SER A 158 9.18 8.37 -8.70
C SER A 158 8.74 7.30 -7.71
N ARG A 159 8.08 7.73 -6.64
CA ARG A 159 7.51 6.83 -5.65
C ARG A 159 6.03 7.09 -5.43
N ILE A 160 5.33 6.04 -5.01
CA ILE A 160 3.92 6.13 -4.61
C ILE A 160 3.88 6.52 -3.14
N ILE A 161 3.24 7.65 -2.85
CA ILE A 161 3.11 8.16 -1.47
C ILE A 161 1.74 7.85 -0.85
N ARG A 162 0.74 7.58 -1.70
CA ARG A 162 -0.63 7.23 -1.27
C ARG A 162 -1.32 6.40 -2.33
N THR A 163 -2.15 5.46 -1.90
CA THR A 163 -3.05 4.70 -2.77
C THR A 163 -4.49 4.83 -2.25
N VAL A 164 -5.46 4.97 -3.15
CA VAL A 164 -6.89 5.08 -2.82
C VAL A 164 -7.66 4.11 -3.73
N ILE A 165 -8.53 3.29 -3.15
CA ILE A 165 -9.41 2.38 -3.88
C ILE A 165 -10.65 3.18 -4.31
N LEU A 166 -10.80 3.36 -5.62
CA LEU A 166 -11.91 4.15 -6.18
C LEU A 166 -13.12 3.29 -6.56
N GLY A 167 -12.92 2.00 -6.84
CA GLY A 167 -14.00 1.14 -7.29
C GLY A 167 -13.59 -0.25 -7.74
N PHE A 168 -14.59 -1.03 -8.13
CA PHE A 168 -14.43 -2.38 -8.67
C PHE A 168 -15.00 -2.45 -10.10
N SER A 169 -14.36 -3.26 -10.95
CA SER A 169 -14.72 -3.40 -12.36
C SER A 169 -15.06 -4.85 -12.66
N LYS A 170 -16.06 -5.08 -13.53
CA LYS A 170 -16.44 -6.40 -14.03
C LYS A 170 -15.62 -6.86 -15.24
N HIS A 171 -14.63 -6.07 -15.67
CA HIS A 171 -13.81 -6.39 -16.83
C HIS A 171 -12.33 -6.08 -16.59
N LYS A 172 -11.46 -6.93 -17.12
CA LYS A 172 -10.00 -6.74 -17.08
C LYS A 172 -9.47 -5.75 -18.12
N ARG A 173 -10.30 -5.35 -19.10
CA ARG A 173 -9.89 -4.44 -20.16
C ARG A 173 -9.69 -3.03 -19.61
N ASP A 174 -8.58 -2.40 -19.98
CA ASP A 174 -8.33 -1.01 -19.61
C ASP A 174 -9.17 -0.06 -20.45
N LEU A 175 -10.08 0.66 -19.77
CA LEU A 175 -11.02 1.59 -20.38
C LEU A 175 -10.92 2.92 -19.65
N PHE A 176 -10.44 3.97 -20.34
CA PHE A 176 -10.34 5.30 -19.73
C PHE A 176 -11.70 5.90 -19.39
N SER A 177 -12.74 5.56 -20.15
CA SER A 177 -14.12 5.94 -19.81
C SER A 177 -14.54 5.39 -18.44
N GLU A 178 -14.10 4.18 -18.10
CA GLU A 178 -14.36 3.59 -16.79
C GLU A 178 -13.51 4.24 -15.70
N MET A 179 -12.21 4.44 -15.93
CA MET A 179 -11.34 5.16 -14.98
C MET A 179 -11.87 6.56 -14.67
N ARG A 180 -12.34 7.31 -15.69
CA ARG A 180 -13.00 8.61 -15.54
C ARG A 180 -14.24 8.58 -14.66
N LYS A 181 -15.07 7.54 -14.81
CA LYS A 181 -16.28 7.36 -13.99
C LYS A 181 -15.91 7.34 -12.51
N TYR A 182 -14.86 6.59 -12.17
CA TYR A 182 -14.39 6.44 -10.79
C TYR A 182 -13.55 7.63 -10.30
N ALA A 183 -12.99 8.45 -11.18
CA ALA A 183 -12.16 9.60 -10.83
C ALA A 183 -12.87 10.61 -9.92
N SER A 184 -14.18 10.79 -10.09
CA SER A 184 -15.02 11.71 -9.30
C SER A 184 -15.26 11.26 -7.86
N HIS A 185 -14.93 10.02 -7.51
CA HIS A 185 -15.20 9.47 -6.18
C HIS A 185 -14.26 10.03 -5.10
N PHE A 186 -13.14 10.60 -5.51
CA PHE A 186 -12.13 11.18 -4.63
C PHE A 186 -11.75 12.56 -5.15
N GLU A 187 -11.80 13.56 -4.26
CA GLU A 187 -11.52 14.96 -4.59
C GLU A 187 -10.16 15.13 -5.29
N GLY A 188 -9.13 14.42 -4.80
CA GLY A 188 -7.78 14.48 -5.37
C GLY A 188 -7.68 13.97 -6.81
N THR A 189 -8.67 13.24 -7.32
CA THR A 189 -8.72 12.78 -8.71
C THR A 189 -9.88 13.35 -9.52
N ALA A 190 -10.73 14.19 -8.93
CA ALA A 190 -11.97 14.64 -9.57
C ALA A 190 -11.71 15.34 -10.92
N TYR A 191 -10.62 16.10 -11.05
CA TYR A 191 -10.23 16.77 -12.30
C TYR A 191 -9.93 15.81 -13.46
N LEU A 192 -9.71 14.52 -13.18
CA LEU A 192 -9.49 13.48 -14.18
C LEU A 192 -10.80 12.92 -14.74
N SER A 193 -11.98 13.27 -14.22
CA SER A 193 -13.26 12.74 -14.71
C SER A 193 -13.64 13.24 -16.11
N GLU A 194 -13.10 14.39 -16.51
CA GLU A 194 -13.31 14.95 -17.84
C GLU A 194 -12.42 14.26 -18.88
N LYS A 195 -12.93 14.08 -20.10
CA LYS A 195 -12.14 13.50 -21.18
C LYS A 195 -11.13 14.52 -21.70
N LYS A 196 -9.86 14.32 -21.34
CA LYS A 196 -8.70 15.06 -21.87
C LYS A 196 -7.66 14.07 -22.38
N GLY A 197 -7.30 14.19 -23.66
CA GLY A 197 -6.38 13.25 -24.32
C GLY A 197 -4.98 13.25 -23.70
N GLU A 198 -4.54 14.40 -23.19
CA GLU A 198 -3.26 14.58 -22.48
C GLU A 198 -3.13 13.75 -21.21
N TYR A 199 -4.24 13.28 -20.63
CA TYR A 199 -4.21 12.44 -19.43
C TYR A 199 -4.33 10.94 -19.73
N GLU A 200 -4.55 10.55 -20.99
CA GLU A 200 -4.76 9.16 -21.38
C GLU A 200 -3.44 8.51 -21.84
N HIS A 201 -2.75 7.79 -20.93
CA HIS A 201 -1.47 7.17 -21.23
C HIS A 201 -1.59 5.68 -21.58
N ARG A 202 -1.10 5.29 -22.76
CA ARG A 202 -1.20 3.94 -23.33
C ARG A 202 0.18 3.31 -23.52
N GLU A 203 0.94 3.19 -22.45
CA GLU A 203 2.36 2.81 -22.47
C GLU A 203 2.57 1.31 -22.20
N LYS A 204 1.90 0.44 -22.98
CA LYS A 204 2.00 -1.03 -22.85
C LYS A 204 3.14 -1.64 -23.68
N TYR A 205 4.35 -1.12 -23.51
CA TYR A 205 5.59 -1.65 -24.10
C TYR A 205 6.61 -1.92 -22.99
N SER A 206 7.71 -2.63 -23.28
CA SER A 206 8.64 -3.17 -22.27
C SER A 206 9.23 -2.15 -21.28
N MET A 207 9.23 -0.86 -21.61
CA MET A 207 9.74 0.25 -20.79
C MET A 207 8.67 1.31 -20.49
N GLY A 208 7.42 1.04 -20.85
CA GLY A 208 6.31 1.96 -20.67
C GLY A 208 5.72 1.84 -19.26
N ALA A 209 5.08 2.90 -18.78
CA ALA A 209 4.48 2.91 -17.44
C ALA A 209 3.06 2.32 -17.38
N GLY A 210 2.70 1.52 -18.39
CA GLY A 210 1.41 0.85 -18.44
C GLY A 210 0.28 1.76 -18.90
N TYR A 211 -0.92 1.48 -18.40
CA TYR A 211 -2.16 2.12 -18.87
C TYR A 211 -2.81 2.88 -17.72
N TYR A 212 -2.68 4.21 -17.72
CA TYR A 212 -3.12 5.05 -16.61
C TYR A 212 -3.72 6.37 -17.09
N LEU A 213 -4.59 6.93 -16.25
CA LEU A 213 -5.21 8.23 -16.42
C LEU A 213 -4.57 9.22 -15.44
N GLY A 214 -3.84 10.22 -15.90
CA GLY A 214 -3.13 11.16 -15.03
C GLY A 214 -2.28 12.15 -15.81
N ARG A 215 -1.69 13.16 -15.15
CA ARG A 215 -0.83 14.15 -15.84
C ARG A 215 0.54 13.61 -16.23
N SER A 216 1.10 12.76 -15.38
CA SER A 216 2.43 12.20 -15.50
C SER A 216 2.52 10.96 -14.64
N LYS A 217 3.31 9.98 -15.07
CA LYS A 217 3.67 8.83 -14.23
C LYS A 217 4.57 9.21 -13.05
N TYR A 218 5.25 10.36 -13.10
CA TYR A 218 6.21 10.76 -12.08
C TYR A 218 5.60 11.62 -10.97
N SER A 219 4.50 12.33 -11.25
CA SER A 219 3.95 13.30 -10.31
C SER A 219 2.43 13.43 -10.35
N GLY A 220 1.86 13.75 -9.19
CA GLY A 220 0.42 13.96 -9.03
C GLY A 220 -0.36 12.65 -8.97
N TRP A 221 -1.68 12.73 -9.14
CA TRP A 221 -2.53 11.55 -9.11
C TRP A 221 -2.62 10.87 -10.46
N ILE A 222 -2.45 9.54 -10.46
CA ILE A 222 -2.77 8.66 -11.58
C ILE A 222 -3.88 7.69 -11.16
N ILE A 223 -4.75 7.32 -12.09
CA ILE A 223 -5.73 6.24 -11.92
C ILE A 223 -5.33 5.10 -12.84
N GLU A 224 -5.26 3.90 -12.28
CA GLU A 224 -4.97 2.68 -13.03
C GLU A 224 -5.93 1.56 -12.65
N LYS A 225 -5.90 0.50 -13.44
CA LYS A 225 -6.72 -0.69 -13.23
C LYS A 225 -5.80 -1.87 -12.86
N ILE A 226 -6.07 -2.46 -11.71
CA ILE A 226 -5.38 -3.68 -11.24
C ILE A 226 -6.26 -4.88 -11.59
N PRO A 227 -5.87 -5.76 -12.52
CA PRO A 227 -6.62 -6.97 -12.83
C PRO A 227 -6.61 -7.95 -11.65
N VAL A 228 -7.75 -8.56 -11.37
CA VAL A 228 -7.89 -9.61 -10.36
C VAL A 228 -7.67 -10.96 -11.01
N TYR A 229 -6.54 -11.59 -10.67
CA TYR A 229 -6.24 -12.98 -11.05
C TYR A 229 -6.52 -13.95 -9.91
N ASN A 230 -6.19 -13.54 -8.69
CA ASN A 230 -6.50 -14.25 -7.46
C ASN A 230 -7.08 -13.24 -6.46
N ARG A 231 -8.31 -13.49 -6.02
CA ARG A 231 -9.06 -12.60 -5.12
C ARG A 231 -8.37 -12.42 -3.77
N GLU A 232 -7.91 -13.52 -3.16
CA GLU A 232 -7.23 -13.48 -1.86
C GLU A 232 -5.92 -12.71 -1.94
N GLN A 233 -5.15 -12.90 -3.00
CA GLN A 233 -3.91 -12.15 -3.23
C GLN A 233 -4.19 -10.66 -3.45
N THR A 234 -5.20 -10.29 -4.24
CA THR A 234 -5.57 -8.87 -4.41
C THR A 234 -6.02 -8.23 -3.10
N ILE A 235 -6.77 -8.97 -2.26
CA ILE A 235 -7.14 -8.49 -0.92
C ILE A 235 -5.89 -8.27 -0.08
N LYS A 236 -4.94 -9.21 -0.10
CA LYS A 236 -3.67 -9.09 0.63
C LYS A 236 -2.87 -7.87 0.17
N ASP A 237 -2.72 -7.67 -1.13
CA ASP A 237 -1.93 -6.57 -1.70
C ASP A 237 -2.52 -5.19 -1.40
N LEU A 238 -3.85 -5.09 -1.27
CA LEU A 238 -4.56 -3.84 -0.97
C LEU A 238 -4.95 -3.69 0.52
N ALA A 239 -4.63 -4.67 1.36
CA ALA A 239 -5.04 -4.71 2.77
C ALA A 239 -4.50 -3.49 3.54
N TYR A 240 -3.20 -3.19 3.41
CA TYR A 240 -2.61 -2.04 4.09
C TYR A 240 -3.30 -0.73 3.67
N THR A 241 -3.57 -0.56 2.37
CA THR A 241 -4.30 0.60 1.84
C THR A 241 -5.70 0.70 2.43
N ALA A 242 -6.46 -0.39 2.45
CA ALA A 242 -7.83 -0.44 2.96
C ALA A 242 -7.94 -0.33 4.50
N GLY A 243 -6.82 -0.49 5.21
CA GLY A 243 -6.75 -0.34 6.66
C GLY A 243 -7.08 1.08 7.13
N GLU A 244 -6.83 2.08 6.29
CA GLU A 244 -7.24 3.46 6.52
C GLU A 244 -8.52 3.76 5.71
N GLU A 245 -9.60 4.14 6.40
CA GLU A 245 -10.93 4.30 5.78
C GLU A 245 -10.93 5.40 4.70
N GLU A 246 -10.13 6.44 4.91
CA GLU A 246 -9.98 7.53 3.97
C GLU A 246 -9.42 7.11 2.60
N ASN A 247 -8.79 5.94 2.50
CA ASN A 247 -8.24 5.37 1.28
C ASN A 247 -9.25 4.48 0.54
N ILE A 248 -10.50 4.40 1.01
CA ILE A 248 -11.59 3.73 0.30
C ILE A 248 -12.61 4.79 -0.10
N ARG A 249 -12.68 5.08 -1.41
CA ARG A 249 -13.55 6.09 -1.98
C ARG A 249 -14.36 5.47 -3.12
N LEU A 250 -15.35 4.66 -2.75
CA LEU A 250 -16.22 3.98 -3.71
C LEU A 250 -17.30 4.90 -4.32
N GLY A 251 -17.21 6.21 -4.06
CA GLY A 251 -18.21 7.22 -4.41
C GLY A 251 -19.53 6.98 -3.66
N ASN A 252 -20.52 7.81 -3.91
CA ASN A 252 -21.91 7.56 -3.46
C ASN A 252 -22.56 6.37 -4.19
N ALA A 253 -21.75 5.51 -4.84
CA ALA A 253 -22.14 4.22 -5.39
C ALA A 253 -22.06 3.08 -4.36
N ILE A 254 -21.77 3.40 -3.08
CA ILE A 254 -22.49 2.78 -1.97
C ILE A 254 -23.71 3.65 -1.67
N ALA A 255 -24.61 3.80 -2.65
CA ALA A 255 -26.00 3.65 -2.27
C ALA A 255 -26.07 2.20 -1.81
N THR A 256 -26.03 2.02 -0.49
CA THR A 256 -26.68 0.92 0.22
C THR A 256 -26.83 -0.34 -0.63
N HIS A 257 -26.07 -1.39 -0.33
CA HIS A 257 -26.79 -2.66 -0.18
C HIS A 257 -27.89 -2.35 0.84
N PRO A 258 -29.18 -2.29 0.44
CA PRO A 258 -30.24 -2.02 1.38
C PRO A 258 -30.49 -3.36 2.05
N ASP A 259 -29.60 -3.76 2.96
CA ASP A 259 -29.88 -4.88 3.88
C ASP A 259 -30.46 -4.36 5.21
N LYS A 260 -31.06 -3.16 5.14
CA LYS A 260 -32.07 -2.68 6.07
C LYS A 260 -33.20 -2.06 5.27
N GLN A 261 -33.99 -2.90 4.61
CA GLN A 261 -35.34 -2.54 4.20
C GLN A 261 -36.22 -2.71 5.44
N SER A 262 -36.62 -1.62 6.09
CA SER A 262 -37.78 -1.68 6.97
C SER A 262 -39.00 -1.84 6.08
N GLU A 263 -39.55 -3.05 6.05
CA GLU A 263 -40.75 -3.37 5.30
C GLU A 263 -41.97 -3.24 6.21
N GLN A 264 -42.93 -2.42 5.81
CA GLN A 264 -44.27 -2.44 6.37
C GLN A 264 -45.21 -3.07 5.33
N THR A 265 -45.95 -4.10 5.73
CA THR A 265 -46.83 -4.85 4.83
C THR A 265 -48.22 -4.96 5.43
N ASP A 266 -49.22 -4.58 4.65
CA ASP A 266 -50.62 -4.98 4.77
C ASP A 266 -50.86 -5.85 3.53
N GLY A 267 -51.49 -7.02 3.63
CA GLY A 267 -51.26 -8.17 2.73
C GLY A 267 -51.40 -7.97 1.20
N ASN A 268 -51.74 -6.78 0.71
CA ASN A 268 -51.74 -6.38 -0.70
C ASN A 268 -50.65 -5.37 -1.12
N TYR A 269 -50.00 -4.67 -0.18
CA TYR A 269 -49.04 -3.60 -0.45
C TYR A 269 -47.83 -3.64 0.50
N THR A 270 -46.65 -3.37 -0.04
CA THR A 270 -45.40 -3.30 0.71
C THR A 270 -44.80 -1.90 0.54
N LEU A 271 -44.65 -1.17 1.66
CA LEU A 271 -43.91 0.09 1.71
C LEU A 271 -42.47 -0.20 2.15
N VAL A 272 -41.52 0.31 1.38
CA VAL A 272 -40.09 0.01 1.52
C VAL A 272 -39.29 1.31 1.51
N GLU A 273 -38.42 1.50 2.48
CA GLU A 273 -37.41 2.56 2.41
C GLU A 273 -36.43 2.26 1.26
N TYR A 274 -36.53 3.02 0.17
CA TYR A 274 -35.77 2.77 -1.07
C TYR A 274 -34.41 3.48 -1.07
N SER A 275 -34.34 4.62 -0.37
CA SER A 275 -33.11 5.39 -0.10
C SER A 275 -33.38 6.42 0.99
N GLU A 276 -32.33 7.10 1.48
CA GLU A 276 -32.46 8.20 2.45
C GLU A 276 -33.42 9.33 2.02
N LYS A 277 -33.74 9.43 0.72
CA LYS A 277 -34.59 10.48 0.15
C LYS A 277 -35.87 9.95 -0.51
N ALA A 278 -36.08 8.64 -0.54
CA ALA A 278 -37.21 8.06 -1.26
C ALA A 278 -37.74 6.79 -0.63
N VAL A 279 -39.06 6.63 -0.69
CA VAL A 279 -39.78 5.41 -0.33
C VAL A 279 -40.42 4.81 -1.58
N ALA A 280 -40.55 3.49 -1.60
CA ALA A 280 -41.14 2.74 -2.70
C ALA A 280 -42.33 1.90 -2.21
N VAL A 281 -43.39 1.87 -3.02
CA VAL A 281 -44.58 1.04 -2.79
C VAL A 281 -44.64 -0.05 -3.86
N PHE A 282 -44.73 -1.30 -3.42
CA PHE A 282 -44.89 -2.50 -4.25
C PHE A 282 -46.25 -3.14 -3.96
N GLY A 283 -46.86 -3.79 -4.97
CA GLY A 283 -48.17 -4.46 -4.83
C GLY A 283 -49.05 -4.30 -6.05
N GLU A 284 -50.32 -4.71 -5.95
CA GLU A 284 -51.30 -4.56 -7.03
C GLU A 284 -51.89 -3.14 -7.06
N THR A 285 -51.13 -2.20 -7.62
CA THR A 285 -51.48 -0.76 -7.62
C THR A 285 -52.33 -0.31 -8.80
N ARG A 286 -52.95 -1.23 -9.57
CA ARG A 286 -53.70 -0.88 -10.79
C ARG A 286 -54.96 -0.10 -10.48
N ALA A 287 -55.69 -0.49 -9.43
CA ALA A 287 -56.94 0.16 -9.02
C ALA A 287 -56.70 1.57 -8.44
N ILE A 288 -55.59 1.77 -7.72
CA ILE A 288 -55.25 3.00 -6.99
C ILE A 288 -54.23 3.90 -7.73
N LYS A 289 -54.02 3.65 -9.03
CA LYS A 289 -52.98 4.34 -9.83
C LYS A 289 -53.14 5.87 -9.84
N GLU A 290 -54.35 6.37 -10.01
CA GLU A 290 -54.57 7.82 -10.09
C GLU A 290 -54.39 8.50 -8.73
N GLU A 291 -54.70 7.80 -7.64
CA GLU A 291 -54.50 8.26 -6.27
C GLU A 291 -52.99 8.33 -5.91
N LEU A 292 -52.22 7.31 -6.27
CA LEU A 292 -50.76 7.31 -6.09
C LEU A 292 -50.06 8.40 -6.90
N LYS A 293 -50.58 8.70 -8.10
CA LYS A 293 -50.09 9.79 -8.92
C LYS A 293 -50.44 11.16 -8.32
N ALA A 294 -51.65 11.31 -7.76
CA ALA A 294 -52.07 12.54 -7.08
C ALA A 294 -51.25 12.80 -5.80
N MET A 295 -50.83 11.75 -5.09
CA MET A 295 -49.89 11.82 -3.96
C MET A 295 -48.43 12.07 -4.38
N GLY A 296 -48.16 12.37 -5.67
CA GLY A 296 -46.84 12.73 -6.17
C GLY A 296 -45.94 11.54 -6.51
N GLY A 297 -46.49 10.32 -6.54
CA GLY A 297 -45.77 9.11 -6.90
C GLY A 297 -45.40 9.06 -8.36
N ARG A 298 -44.23 8.47 -8.66
CA ARG A 298 -43.81 8.14 -10.03
C ARG A 298 -43.75 6.64 -10.21
N PHE A 299 -44.49 6.12 -11.18
CA PHE A 299 -44.44 4.71 -11.52
C PHE A 299 -43.12 4.34 -12.21
N ASN A 300 -42.51 3.24 -11.77
CA ASN A 300 -41.32 2.66 -12.39
C ASN A 300 -41.43 1.13 -12.45
N SER A 301 -41.31 0.58 -13.65
CA SER A 301 -41.45 -0.86 -13.92
C SER A 301 -40.21 -1.70 -13.57
N ARG A 302 -39.12 -1.07 -13.14
CA ARG A 302 -37.82 -1.71 -12.90
C ARG A 302 -37.18 -1.27 -11.58
N LEU A 303 -37.98 -1.06 -10.54
CA LEU A 303 -37.44 -0.83 -9.19
C LEU A 303 -36.84 -2.12 -8.64
N THR A 304 -35.76 -2.01 -7.88
CA THR A 304 -35.10 -3.17 -7.28
C THR A 304 -35.66 -3.40 -5.87
N HIS A 305 -36.25 -4.57 -5.64
CA HIS A 305 -36.76 -4.99 -4.32
C HIS A 305 -36.34 -6.44 -4.08
N ASN A 306 -35.72 -6.75 -2.93
CA ASN A 306 -35.22 -8.08 -2.60
C ASN A 306 -34.41 -8.75 -3.73
N GLY A 307 -33.51 -7.98 -4.35
CA GLY A 307 -32.63 -8.43 -5.44
C GLY A 307 -33.32 -8.68 -6.78
N LYS A 308 -34.63 -8.45 -6.90
CA LYS A 308 -35.42 -8.63 -8.14
C LYS A 308 -35.93 -7.29 -8.66
N LYS A 309 -36.11 -7.19 -9.98
CA LYS A 309 -36.75 -6.04 -10.61
C LYS A 309 -38.26 -6.23 -10.60
N SER A 310 -38.96 -5.31 -9.95
CA SER A 310 -40.40 -5.33 -9.78
C SER A 310 -40.99 -3.97 -10.17
N ALA A 311 -42.24 -3.98 -10.62
CA ALA A 311 -42.98 -2.74 -10.85
C ALA A 311 -43.44 -2.14 -9.51
N GLY A 312 -43.32 -0.83 -9.37
CA GLY A 312 -43.76 -0.13 -8.17
C GLY A 312 -43.79 1.38 -8.37
N TRP A 313 -44.14 2.09 -7.31
CA TRP A 313 -44.19 3.55 -7.27
C TRP A 313 -43.11 4.09 -6.35
N ILE A 314 -42.43 5.15 -6.77
CA ILE A 314 -41.42 5.84 -5.96
C ILE A 314 -41.93 7.22 -5.55
N PHE A 315 -41.71 7.57 -4.28
CA PHE A 315 -42.12 8.84 -3.67
C PHE A 315 -40.94 9.48 -2.94
N PRO A 316 -40.92 10.81 -2.76
CA PRO A 316 -40.01 11.47 -1.82
C PRO A 316 -40.23 10.96 -0.39
N LYS A 317 -39.17 10.85 0.41
CA LYS A 317 -39.26 10.37 1.81
C LYS A 317 -40.21 11.20 2.68
N SER A 318 -40.42 12.47 2.36
CA SER A 318 -41.40 13.33 3.04
C SER A 318 -42.85 12.84 2.93
N GLN A 319 -43.16 11.90 2.04
CA GLN A 319 -44.49 11.31 1.84
C GLN A 319 -44.69 9.99 2.60
N GLU A 320 -43.68 9.53 3.35
CA GLU A 320 -43.70 8.23 4.04
C GLU A 320 -44.86 8.09 5.04
N GLU A 321 -45.04 9.06 5.95
CA GLU A 321 -46.13 9.05 6.93
C GLU A 321 -47.52 9.08 6.27
N GLN A 322 -47.67 9.85 5.19
CA GLN A 322 -48.92 9.93 4.44
C GLN A 322 -49.26 8.60 3.76
N LEU A 323 -48.26 7.91 3.20
CA LEU A 323 -48.42 6.60 2.58
C LEU A 323 -48.70 5.53 3.64
N ALA A 324 -48.00 5.56 4.77
CA ALA A 324 -48.24 4.64 5.88
C ALA A 324 -49.69 4.74 6.39
N HIS A 325 -50.21 5.96 6.59
CA HIS A 325 -51.61 6.19 6.94
C HIS A 325 -52.59 5.71 5.85
N TYR A 326 -52.30 5.99 4.57
CA TYR A 326 -53.16 5.59 3.46
C TYR A 326 -53.27 4.07 3.31
N PHE A 327 -52.19 3.33 3.57
CA PHE A 327 -52.16 1.87 3.52
C PHE A 327 -52.47 1.19 4.87
N GLY A 328 -52.82 1.94 5.92
CA GLY A 328 -53.12 1.39 7.24
C GLY A 328 -51.91 0.75 7.94
N LEU A 329 -50.69 1.15 7.58
CA LEU A 329 -49.42 0.65 8.08
C LEU A 329 -48.94 1.49 9.28
N ASN A 330 -49.68 1.48 10.38
CA ASN A 330 -49.27 2.12 11.64
C ASN A 330 -49.04 1.08 12.75
#